data_AF-A0A8T4P663-F1
#
_entry.id   AF-A0A8T4P663-F1
#
_cell.length_a   1.000
_cell.length_b   1.000
_cell.length_c   1.000
_cell.angle_alpha   90.00
_cell.angle_beta   90.00
_cell.angle_gamma   90.00
#
_symmetry.space_group_name_H-M   'P 1'
#
loop_
_entity.id
_entity.type
_entity.pdbx_description
1 polymer ?
#
loop_
_entity_poly.entity_id
_entity_poly.type
_entity_poly.pdbx_seq_one_letter_code
_entity_poly.pdbx_strand_id
1 'polypeptide(L)'
;MKTKLLKLSLAMFLIILLASLVQGIAVSPSKKIIEFEPGLEEEVTFNIVNLYKQDFKAVVYIRGELAEFTDLGQTLVSVRADQDSVPFSFKIKLPQDLKPGLHDSEIVVMEFPKEFAAEEDTPVIKAVTAVIAQLKVRVPFPGKYAEAKMYVYPAEPAGIVRFVIPVFNYGRDTIHKANARISILGATYEEIATIETNSVEIATKGEGQLVADWKADVNPGTYHAVAFVYYDDEQIKLEDNFNIGNLFVEITKVAVDKFSLGQVARFDIYLRNKWNEELKDVYGEMTVSDKAGSVYTTFKTANVNLAAYGEDAIQAYWDTKDVSIGKYDLRLVIYYAGKTTEKLIEAEVNIDNIRTSLTPTAQLIAPTGRGRNSMLVILVVVLIAINIGWFAYFKRSRKK
;
A
#
# COMPACT_ATOMS: atom_id res chain seq x y z
N MET A 1 -3.44 45.15 -1.69
CA MET A 1 -2.67 43.93 -2.07
C MET A 1 -1.66 43.50 -1.01
N LYS A 2 -0.76 44.38 -0.53
CA LYS A 2 0.22 44.09 0.55
C LYS A 2 -0.39 43.49 1.83
N THR A 3 -1.52 44.03 2.26
CA THR A 3 -2.23 43.56 3.46
C THR A 3 -2.91 42.21 3.29
N LYS A 4 -3.32 41.82 2.08
CA LYS A 4 -3.95 40.51 1.84
C LYS A 4 -2.92 39.38 1.81
N LEU A 5 -1.77 39.58 1.18
CA LEU A 5 -0.69 38.59 1.18
C LEU A 5 -0.09 38.38 2.58
N LEU A 6 0.10 39.46 3.35
CA LEU A 6 0.60 39.37 4.73
C LEU A 6 -0.39 38.64 5.64
N LYS A 7 -1.70 38.89 5.48
CA LYS A 7 -2.74 38.16 6.22
C LYS A 7 -2.78 36.68 5.84
N LEU A 8 -2.59 36.34 4.56
CA LEU A 8 -2.54 34.95 4.11
C LEU A 8 -1.31 34.21 4.64
N SER A 9 -0.13 34.84 4.62
CA SER A 9 1.09 34.22 5.19
C SER A 9 0.99 34.07 6.70
N LEU A 10 0.39 35.05 7.39
CA LEU A 10 0.15 34.97 8.83
C LEU A 10 -0.86 33.87 9.16
N ALA A 11 -1.92 33.72 8.36
CA ALA A 11 -2.89 32.63 8.52
C ALA A 11 -2.26 31.25 8.29
N MET A 12 -1.39 31.12 7.27
CA MET A 12 -0.69 29.86 7.00
C MET A 12 0.33 29.53 8.09
N PHE A 13 1.05 30.53 8.61
CA PHE A 13 1.94 30.38 9.77
C PHE A 13 1.17 30.00 11.04
N LEU A 14 -0.01 30.59 11.24
CA LEU A 14 -0.89 30.25 12.35
C LEU A 14 -1.42 28.81 12.25
N ILE A 15 -1.78 28.34 11.05
CA ILE A 15 -2.20 26.95 10.82
C ILE A 15 -1.06 25.97 11.14
N ILE A 16 0.18 26.29 10.78
CA ILE A 16 1.36 25.47 11.10
C ILE A 16 1.67 25.46 12.61
N LEU A 17 1.52 26.60 13.29
CA LEU A 17 1.63 26.69 14.75
C LEU A 17 0.53 25.92 15.49
N LEU A 18 -0.68 25.87 14.93
CA LEU A 18 -1.79 25.12 15.51
C LEU A 18 -1.63 23.60 15.31
N ALA A 19 -0.84 23.16 14.33
CA ALA A 19 -0.55 21.74 14.11
C ALA A 19 0.41 21.13 15.16
N SER A 20 1.13 21.94 15.94
CA SER A 20 2.03 21.44 17.01
C SER A 20 1.36 21.22 18.37
N LEU A 21 0.03 21.37 18.47
CA LEU A 21 -0.76 21.18 19.70
C LEU A 21 -1.59 19.90 19.69
N VAL A 22 -1.11 18.84 19.05
CA VAL A 22 -1.68 17.52 19.33
C VAL A 22 -1.26 17.18 20.74
N GLN A 23 -2.20 17.14 21.68
CA GLN A 23 -2.03 16.56 23.02
C GLN A 23 -2.47 15.10 22.91
N GLY A 24 -1.72 14.18 23.52
CA GLY A 24 -1.91 12.75 23.34
C GLY A 24 -1.54 11.98 24.59
N ILE A 25 -2.45 11.10 24.99
CA ILE A 25 -2.15 10.02 25.94
C ILE A 25 -1.57 8.87 25.11
N ALA A 26 -0.78 8.00 25.73
CA ALA A 26 -0.42 6.72 25.14
C ALA A 26 -0.54 5.59 26.17
N VAL A 27 -0.74 4.37 25.70
CA VAL A 27 -0.85 3.16 26.53
C VAL A 27 0.14 2.12 26.02
N SER A 28 0.87 1.49 26.94
CA SER A 28 1.85 0.45 26.62
C SER A 28 1.73 -0.76 27.57
N PRO A 29 1.75 -2.01 27.08
CA PRO A 29 1.79 -2.38 25.66
C PRO A 29 0.46 -2.05 24.96
N SER A 30 0.47 -1.94 23.63
CA SER A 30 -0.76 -1.75 22.85
C SER A 30 -1.63 -3.02 22.80
N LYS A 31 -1.05 -4.19 23.11
CA LYS A 31 -1.71 -5.49 23.11
C LYS A 31 -1.09 -6.44 24.12
N LYS A 32 -1.93 -7.15 24.86
CA LYS A 32 -1.57 -8.31 25.70
C LYS A 32 -2.40 -9.52 25.26
N ILE A 33 -1.75 -10.66 25.11
CA ILE A 33 -2.40 -11.95 24.84
C ILE A 33 -2.17 -12.85 26.06
N ILE A 34 -3.23 -13.46 26.55
CA ILE A 34 -3.25 -14.44 27.62
C ILE A 34 -3.67 -15.78 27.01
N GLU A 35 -2.94 -16.84 27.33
CA GLU A 35 -3.34 -18.20 26.97
C GLU A 35 -4.35 -18.70 28.01
N PHE A 36 -5.51 -19.20 27.57
CA PHE A 36 -6.56 -19.64 28.46
C PHE A 36 -6.14 -20.87 29.28
N GLU A 37 -6.34 -20.79 30.59
CA GLU A 37 -6.33 -21.91 31.52
C GLU A 37 -7.61 -21.83 32.39
N PRO A 38 -8.32 -22.95 32.61
CA PRO A 38 -9.55 -22.96 33.42
C PRO A 38 -9.35 -22.35 34.81
N GLY A 39 -10.10 -21.29 35.12
CA GLY A 39 -10.02 -20.62 36.42
C GLY A 39 -8.77 -19.77 36.64
N LEU A 40 -8.01 -19.45 35.58
CA LEU A 40 -6.82 -18.60 35.67
C LEU A 40 -7.16 -17.25 36.31
N GLU A 41 -6.39 -16.88 37.32
CA GLU A 41 -6.35 -15.54 37.88
C GLU A 41 -4.98 -14.93 37.58
N GLU A 42 -4.95 -13.85 36.78
CA GLU A 42 -3.71 -13.13 36.43
C GLU A 42 -3.88 -11.64 36.73
N GLU A 43 -2.82 -11.01 37.24
CA GLU A 43 -2.74 -9.55 37.31
C GLU A 43 -2.13 -9.01 36.00
N VAL A 44 -2.86 -8.12 35.35
CA VAL A 44 -2.46 -7.53 34.07
C VAL A 44 -2.10 -6.06 34.28
N THR A 45 -0.89 -5.68 33.87
CA THR A 45 -0.37 -4.32 34.02
C THR A 45 -0.18 -3.64 32.67
N PHE A 46 -0.73 -2.44 32.54
CA PHE A 46 -0.48 -1.51 31.44
C PHE A 46 0.09 -0.20 31.98
N ASN A 47 0.81 0.56 31.16
CA ASN A 47 1.36 1.86 31.52
C ASN A 47 0.62 2.95 30.75
N ILE A 48 0.09 3.92 31.48
CA ILE A 48 -0.43 5.17 30.93
C ILE A 48 0.74 6.15 30.82
N VAL A 49 1.08 6.54 29.60
CA VAL A 49 2.28 7.34 29.29
C VAL A 49 1.93 8.82 29.17
N ASN A 50 2.68 9.66 29.88
CA ASN A 50 2.55 11.11 29.91
C ASN A 50 3.50 11.76 28.91
N LEU A 51 3.11 11.77 27.63
CA LEU A 51 3.95 12.29 26.55
C LEU A 51 4.25 13.79 26.68
N TYR A 52 3.41 14.56 27.38
CA TYR A 52 3.47 16.02 27.44
C TYR A 52 3.94 16.55 28.81
N LYS A 53 4.23 15.67 29.77
CA LYS A 53 4.66 16.04 31.12
C LYS A 53 3.68 17.01 31.78
N GLN A 54 2.39 16.65 31.76
CA GLN A 54 1.31 17.45 32.35
C GLN A 54 0.55 16.68 33.42
N ASP A 55 -0.08 17.41 34.34
CA ASP A 55 -1.00 16.83 35.32
C ASP A 55 -2.37 16.58 34.69
N PHE A 56 -2.78 15.32 34.62
CA PHE A 56 -4.11 14.92 34.15
C PHE A 56 -4.68 13.75 34.95
N LYS A 57 -5.99 13.54 34.82
CA LYS A 57 -6.66 12.33 35.29
C LYS A 57 -7.15 11.55 34.07
N ALA A 58 -7.14 10.24 34.16
CA ALA A 58 -7.66 9.36 33.13
C ALA A 58 -8.70 8.41 33.72
N VAL A 59 -9.82 8.24 33.02
CA VAL A 59 -10.77 7.17 33.27
C VAL A 59 -10.35 5.95 32.46
N VAL A 60 -10.24 4.82 33.14
CA VAL A 60 -9.95 3.51 32.54
C VAL A 60 -11.18 2.63 32.68
N TYR A 61 -11.61 2.04 31.57
CA TYR A 61 -12.67 1.05 31.54
C TYR A 61 -12.39 -0.02 30.48
N ILE A 62 -12.98 -1.19 30.66
CA ILE A 62 -12.86 -2.31 29.73
C ILE A 62 -14.22 -2.53 29.06
N ARG A 63 -14.20 -2.74 27.74
CA ARG A 63 -15.38 -3.13 26.96
C ARG A 63 -15.04 -4.32 26.05
N GLY A 64 -16.01 -5.20 25.83
CA GLY A 64 -15.84 -6.42 25.04
C GLY A 64 -16.12 -7.68 25.86
N GLU A 65 -15.76 -8.82 25.29
CA GLU A 65 -16.15 -10.15 25.80
C GLU A 65 -15.51 -10.52 27.14
N LEU A 66 -14.37 -9.92 27.47
CA LEU A 66 -13.63 -10.18 28.70
C LEU A 66 -13.99 -9.21 29.83
N ALA A 67 -14.83 -8.20 29.57
CA ALA A 67 -15.15 -7.17 30.56
C ALA A 67 -15.77 -7.75 31.84
N GLU A 68 -16.63 -8.76 31.70
CA GLU A 68 -17.27 -9.44 32.84
C GLU A 68 -16.29 -10.28 33.70
N PHE A 69 -15.13 -10.62 33.14
CA PHE A 69 -14.09 -11.40 33.82
C PHE A 69 -13.00 -10.51 34.42
N THR A 70 -13.12 -9.19 34.30
CA THR A 70 -12.11 -8.24 34.77
C THR A 70 -12.58 -7.44 35.98
N ASP A 71 -11.70 -7.30 36.97
CA ASP A 71 -11.86 -6.40 38.10
C ASP A 71 -10.78 -5.32 38.05
N LEU A 72 -11.22 -4.09 37.74
CA LEU A 72 -10.34 -2.93 37.61
C LEU A 72 -9.85 -2.40 38.96
N GLY A 73 -10.59 -2.62 40.06
CA GLY A 73 -10.34 -2.05 41.38
C GLY A 73 -10.48 -0.53 41.46
N GLN A 74 -9.80 0.22 40.57
CA GLN A 74 -9.88 1.66 40.41
C GLN A 74 -10.10 2.00 38.94
N THR A 75 -10.96 2.98 38.65
CA THR A 75 -11.23 3.44 37.28
C THR A 75 -10.66 4.82 36.99
N LEU A 76 -10.26 5.58 38.02
CA LEU A 76 -9.71 6.93 37.86
C LEU A 76 -8.23 6.95 38.26
N VAL A 77 -7.36 7.22 37.30
CA VAL A 77 -5.91 7.28 37.49
C VAL A 77 -5.44 8.72 37.44
N SER A 78 -4.65 9.15 38.43
CA SER A 78 -4.02 10.47 38.43
C SER A 78 -2.59 10.36 37.93
N VAL A 79 -2.25 11.16 36.91
CA VAL A 79 -0.91 11.22 36.30
C VAL A 79 -0.35 12.61 36.53
N ARG A 80 0.85 12.70 37.11
CA ARG A 80 1.52 13.97 37.35
C ARG A 80 2.53 14.30 36.25
N ALA A 81 2.83 15.58 36.11
CA ALA A 81 3.78 16.13 35.16
C ALA A 81 5.20 15.57 35.32
N ASP A 82 5.60 15.24 36.55
CA ASP A 82 6.88 14.64 36.89
C ASP A 82 6.94 13.12 36.61
N GLN A 83 5.82 12.50 36.26
CA GLN A 83 5.73 11.07 35.95
C GLN A 83 5.65 10.84 34.45
N ASP A 84 6.65 10.16 33.90
CA ASP A 84 6.71 9.76 32.48
C ASP A 84 5.64 8.72 32.14
N SER A 85 5.33 7.86 33.10
CA SER A 85 4.25 6.88 33.00
C SER A 85 3.75 6.48 34.37
N VAL A 86 2.49 6.03 34.43
CA VAL A 86 1.87 5.47 35.62
C VAL A 86 1.37 4.05 35.30
N PRO A 87 1.78 3.03 36.07
CA PRO A 87 1.25 1.68 35.90
C PRO A 87 -0.21 1.62 36.35
N PHE A 88 -1.00 0.89 35.59
CA PHE A 88 -2.38 0.56 35.85
C PHE A 88 -2.52 -0.97 35.80
N SER A 89 -2.79 -1.56 36.96
CA SER A 89 -2.96 -3.00 37.11
C SER A 89 -4.41 -3.33 37.41
N PHE A 90 -4.90 -4.41 36.82
CA PHE A 90 -6.21 -4.98 37.10
C PHE A 90 -6.13 -6.50 37.11
N LYS A 91 -7.11 -7.16 37.72
CA LYS A 91 -7.17 -8.63 37.76
C LYS A 91 -8.12 -9.15 36.68
N ILE A 92 -7.72 -10.22 36.01
CA ILE A 92 -8.62 -11.02 35.19
C ILE A 92 -8.81 -12.38 35.85
N LYS A 93 -10.06 -12.84 35.92
CA LYS A 93 -10.46 -14.15 36.43
C LYS A 93 -11.26 -14.89 35.38
N LEU A 94 -10.60 -15.80 34.68
CA LEU A 94 -11.22 -16.57 33.60
C LEU A 94 -12.18 -17.64 34.17
N PRO A 95 -13.26 -17.96 33.44
CA PRO A 95 -14.16 -19.04 33.82
C PRO A 95 -13.49 -20.41 33.70
N GLN A 96 -14.16 -21.45 34.20
CA GLN A 96 -13.71 -22.85 34.03
C GLN A 96 -13.81 -23.31 32.58
N ASP A 97 -14.75 -22.74 31.82
CA ASP A 97 -14.96 -23.05 30.42
C ASP A 97 -15.21 -21.76 29.63
N LEU A 98 -14.62 -21.68 28.45
CA LEU A 98 -14.76 -20.58 27.51
C LEU A 98 -14.72 -21.19 26.11
N LYS A 99 -15.46 -20.61 25.16
CA LYS A 99 -15.53 -21.16 23.80
C LYS A 99 -14.14 -21.14 23.15
N PRO A 100 -13.77 -22.14 22.32
CA PRO A 100 -12.55 -22.07 21.54
C PRO A 100 -12.48 -20.83 20.65
N GLY A 101 -11.28 -20.28 20.47
CA GLY A 101 -11.03 -19.12 19.63
C GLY A 101 -10.38 -17.96 20.38
N LEU A 102 -10.38 -16.80 19.72
CA LEU A 102 -9.80 -15.58 20.25
C LEU A 102 -10.91 -14.69 20.81
N HIS A 103 -10.89 -14.46 22.11
CA HIS A 103 -11.78 -13.54 22.80
C HIS A 103 -11.05 -12.21 23.03
N ASP A 104 -11.65 -11.10 22.66
CA ASP A 104 -11.00 -9.78 22.75
C ASP A 104 -11.80 -8.76 23.57
N SER A 105 -11.05 -7.83 24.14
CA SER A 105 -11.57 -6.65 24.82
C SER A 105 -10.63 -5.49 24.68
N GLU A 106 -11.22 -4.31 24.75
CA GLU A 106 -10.56 -3.03 24.64
C GLU A 106 -10.44 -2.42 26.02
N ILE A 107 -9.22 -2.07 26.39
CA ILE A 107 -8.91 -1.26 27.56
C ILE A 107 -8.86 0.18 27.07
N VAL A 108 -9.87 0.95 27.42
CA VAL A 108 -10.00 2.33 27.01
C VAL A 108 -9.48 3.22 28.12
N VAL A 109 -8.46 4.02 27.79
CA VAL A 109 -7.92 5.07 28.66
C VAL A 109 -8.32 6.41 28.09
N MET A 110 -9.25 7.07 28.76
CA MET A 110 -9.84 8.33 28.32
C MET A 110 -9.43 9.45 29.27
N GLU A 111 -8.99 10.58 28.73
CA GLU A 111 -8.72 11.76 29.55
C GLU A 111 -9.98 12.20 30.30
N PHE A 112 -9.82 12.57 31.57
CA PHE A 112 -10.88 13.13 32.40
C PHE A 112 -10.64 14.64 32.60
N PRO A 113 -11.30 15.49 31.80
CA PRO A 113 -11.25 16.93 31.96
C PRO A 113 -11.57 17.39 33.38
N LYS A 114 -10.76 18.31 33.89
CA LYS A 114 -10.94 18.90 35.23
C LYS A 114 -12.30 19.59 35.38
N GLU A 115 -12.85 20.09 34.27
CA GLU A 115 -14.14 20.77 34.19
C GLU A 115 -15.33 19.83 34.43
N PHE A 116 -15.18 18.52 34.22
CA PHE A 116 -16.20 17.54 34.60
C PHE A 116 -16.25 17.26 36.11
N ALA A 117 -15.29 17.78 36.88
CA ALA A 117 -15.27 17.71 38.33
C ALA A 117 -15.79 19.00 39.01
N ALA A 118 -16.26 19.99 38.24
CA ALA A 118 -16.83 21.20 38.80
C ALA A 118 -18.29 20.97 39.23
N GLU A 119 -18.66 21.42 40.44
CA GLU A 119 -20.00 21.23 41.04
C GLU A 119 -21.11 22.06 40.39
N GLU A 120 -20.79 22.90 39.40
CA GLU A 120 -21.78 23.71 38.70
C GLU A 120 -22.39 22.89 37.54
N ASP A 121 -23.73 22.77 37.52
CA ASP A 121 -24.57 22.16 36.46
C ASP A 121 -24.49 22.90 35.10
N THR A 122 -23.29 23.33 34.70
CA THR A 122 -23.04 23.94 33.40
C THR A 122 -22.82 22.85 32.37
N PRO A 123 -23.62 22.79 31.29
CA PRO A 123 -23.39 21.84 30.22
C PRO A 123 -22.08 22.16 29.49
N VAL A 124 -21.05 21.33 29.71
CA VAL A 124 -19.74 21.46 29.07
C VAL A 124 -19.66 20.51 27.87
N ILE A 125 -19.40 21.06 26.67
CA ILE A 125 -19.06 20.28 25.48
C ILE A 125 -17.55 20.40 25.26
N LYS A 126 -16.82 19.29 25.43
CA LYS A 126 -15.36 19.25 25.26
C LYS A 126 -14.95 18.00 24.48
N ALA A 127 -13.97 18.16 23.60
CA ALA A 127 -13.29 17.03 22.98
C ALA A 127 -12.33 16.40 24.00
N VAL A 128 -12.40 15.08 24.16
CA VAL A 128 -11.50 14.31 25.03
C VAL A 128 -10.72 13.29 24.23
N THR A 129 -9.47 13.08 24.61
CA THR A 129 -8.60 12.08 23.98
C THR A 129 -8.83 10.73 24.63
N ALA A 130 -8.97 9.68 23.82
CA ALA A 130 -9.02 8.30 24.28
C ALA A 130 -8.04 7.43 23.50
N VAL A 131 -7.39 6.51 24.20
CA VAL A 131 -6.46 5.53 23.64
C VAL A 131 -6.95 4.15 24.01
N ILE A 132 -6.78 3.20 23.09
CA ILE A 132 -7.26 1.83 23.24
C ILE A 132 -6.07 0.88 23.21
N ALA A 133 -5.95 0.06 24.25
CA ALA A 133 -5.10 -1.13 24.24
C ALA A 133 -5.97 -2.39 24.13
N GLN A 134 -5.41 -3.47 23.59
CA GLN A 134 -6.11 -4.73 23.39
C GLN A 134 -5.72 -5.77 24.45
N LEU A 135 -6.72 -6.33 25.11
CA LEU A 135 -6.59 -7.56 25.89
C LEU A 135 -7.21 -8.69 25.09
N LYS A 136 -6.46 -9.77 24.88
CA LYS A 136 -6.96 -10.95 24.19
C LYS A 136 -6.71 -12.20 25.02
N VAL A 137 -7.69 -13.10 25.04
CA VAL A 137 -7.57 -14.44 25.60
C VAL A 137 -7.70 -15.43 24.46
N ARG A 138 -6.69 -16.28 24.29
CA ARG A 138 -6.68 -17.34 23.29
C ARG A 138 -7.10 -18.66 23.95
N VAL A 139 -8.22 -19.21 23.51
CA VAL A 139 -8.72 -20.50 23.97
C VAL A 139 -8.40 -21.56 22.91
N PRO A 140 -7.64 -22.60 23.25
CA PRO A 140 -7.26 -23.61 22.28
C PRO A 140 -8.46 -24.47 21.87
N PHE A 141 -8.51 -24.83 20.59
CA PHE A 141 -9.53 -25.73 20.05
C PHE A 141 -9.34 -27.16 20.57
N PRO A 142 -10.43 -27.91 20.78
CA PRO A 142 -10.32 -29.32 21.12
C PRO A 142 -9.67 -30.08 19.96
N GLY A 143 -8.78 -31.02 20.28
CA GLY A 143 -8.04 -31.77 19.27
C GLY A 143 -6.92 -30.96 18.62
N LYS A 144 -6.66 -31.26 17.34
CA LYS A 144 -5.71 -30.55 16.49
C LYS A 144 -6.46 -29.45 15.75
N TYR A 145 -5.85 -28.29 15.63
CA TYR A 145 -6.44 -27.20 14.85
C TYR A 145 -5.32 -26.28 14.37
N ALA A 146 -5.15 -26.21 13.06
CA ALA A 146 -4.13 -25.39 12.45
C ALA A 146 -4.74 -24.17 11.76
N GLU A 147 -4.04 -23.04 11.83
CA GLU A 147 -4.27 -21.90 10.93
C GLU A 147 -3.00 -21.67 10.11
N ALA A 148 -3.19 -21.38 8.82
CA ALA A 148 -2.08 -21.21 7.90
C ALA A 148 -2.38 -20.10 6.89
N LYS A 149 -1.31 -19.49 6.36
CA LYS A 149 -1.41 -18.54 5.25
C LYS A 149 -0.25 -18.75 4.30
N MET A 150 -0.52 -18.72 3.01
CA MET A 150 0.52 -18.83 1.99
C MET A 150 1.06 -17.46 1.64
N TYR A 151 2.38 -17.38 1.49
CA TYR A 151 3.11 -16.24 0.95
C TYR A 151 3.92 -16.70 -0.25
N VAL A 152 3.74 -16.04 -1.38
CA VAL A 152 4.48 -16.33 -2.61
C VAL A 152 5.49 -15.22 -2.86
N TYR A 153 6.75 -15.59 -2.98
CA TYR A 153 7.84 -14.68 -3.35
C TYR A 153 8.13 -14.87 -4.84
N PRO A 154 7.63 -13.97 -5.70
CA PRO A 154 7.73 -14.10 -7.15
C PRO A 154 9.16 -13.91 -7.65
N ALA A 155 9.41 -14.38 -8.88
CA ALA A 155 10.68 -14.25 -9.57
C ALA A 155 10.49 -13.77 -11.02
N GLU A 156 11.59 -13.36 -11.65
CA GLU A 156 11.66 -13.21 -13.11
C GLU A 156 11.53 -14.59 -13.80
N PRO A 157 11.19 -14.64 -15.10
CA PRO A 157 11.16 -15.88 -15.87
C PRO A 157 12.47 -16.68 -15.72
N ALA A 158 12.33 -18.01 -15.66
CA ALA A 158 13.38 -18.98 -15.35
C ALA A 158 14.01 -18.87 -13.95
N GLY A 159 13.54 -17.93 -13.10
CA GLY A 159 13.93 -17.79 -11.71
C GLY A 159 13.26 -18.79 -10.78
N ILE A 160 13.59 -18.70 -9.48
CA ILE A 160 13.02 -19.55 -8.43
C ILE A 160 11.96 -18.76 -7.68
N VAL A 161 10.72 -19.22 -7.78
CA VAL A 161 9.59 -18.75 -6.97
C VAL A 161 9.59 -19.54 -5.66
N ARG A 162 9.53 -18.83 -4.53
CA ARG A 162 9.49 -19.46 -3.22
C ARG A 162 8.11 -19.33 -2.59
N PHE A 163 7.57 -20.45 -2.16
CA PHE A 163 6.32 -20.54 -1.40
C PHE A 163 6.66 -20.74 0.07
N VAL A 164 6.10 -19.92 0.95
CA VAL A 164 6.25 -20.05 2.40
C VAL A 164 4.88 -20.07 3.05
N ILE A 165 4.60 -21.11 3.82
CA ILE A 165 3.33 -21.30 4.53
C ILE A 165 3.65 -21.48 6.02
N PRO A 166 3.59 -20.39 6.82
CA PRO A 166 3.57 -20.50 8.28
C PRO A 166 2.27 -21.20 8.71
N VAL A 167 2.40 -22.14 9.64
CA VAL A 167 1.30 -22.94 10.19
C VAL A 167 1.36 -22.82 11.71
N PHE A 168 0.28 -22.31 12.31
CA PHE A 168 0.13 -22.15 13.74
C PHE A 168 -0.80 -23.22 14.30
N ASN A 169 -0.38 -23.93 15.34
CA ASN A 169 -1.23 -24.89 16.02
C ASN A 169 -1.98 -24.21 17.18
N TYR A 170 -3.27 -23.96 17.00
CA TYR A 170 -4.17 -23.47 18.05
C TYR A 170 -4.99 -24.59 18.71
N GLY A 171 -4.68 -25.85 18.41
CA GLY A 171 -5.24 -27.02 19.08
C GLY A 171 -4.54 -27.33 20.42
N ARG A 172 -5.18 -28.24 21.17
CA ARG A 172 -4.59 -28.82 22.40
C ARG A 172 -3.60 -29.94 22.09
N ASP A 173 -3.74 -30.59 20.95
CA ASP A 173 -2.91 -31.72 20.56
C ASP A 173 -1.77 -31.27 19.64
N THR A 174 -0.62 -31.94 19.75
CA THR A 174 0.49 -31.79 18.81
C THR A 174 0.06 -32.27 17.42
N ILE A 175 0.44 -31.52 16.39
CA ILE A 175 0.34 -31.93 14.99
C ILE A 175 1.62 -32.67 14.65
N HIS A 176 1.56 -33.98 14.44
CA HIS A 176 2.77 -34.78 14.23
C HIS A 176 3.36 -34.62 12.85
N LYS A 177 2.50 -34.39 11.84
CA LYS A 177 2.96 -34.21 10.47
C LYS A 177 2.11 -33.17 9.73
N ALA A 178 2.72 -32.02 9.43
CA ALA A 178 2.19 -31.02 8.52
C ALA A 178 3.05 -30.92 7.26
N ASN A 179 2.43 -30.93 6.08
CA ASN A 179 3.05 -30.67 4.77
C ASN A 179 2.00 -30.09 3.80
N ALA A 180 2.42 -29.57 2.66
CA ALA A 180 1.50 -29.03 1.67
C ALA A 180 1.82 -29.51 0.26
N ARG A 181 0.77 -29.69 -0.52
CA ARG A 181 0.82 -29.87 -1.98
C ARG A 181 0.31 -28.59 -2.64
N ILE A 182 1.14 -27.99 -3.49
CA ILE A 182 0.86 -26.71 -4.14
C ILE A 182 0.73 -26.96 -5.64
N SER A 183 -0.45 -26.68 -6.18
CA SER A 183 -0.73 -26.67 -7.62
C SER A 183 -0.60 -25.24 -8.14
N ILE A 184 0.19 -25.06 -9.19
CA ILE A 184 0.43 -23.78 -9.85
C ILE A 184 -0.33 -23.80 -11.17
N LEU A 185 -1.22 -22.83 -11.35
CA LEU A 185 -2.12 -22.72 -12.49
C LEU A 185 -1.80 -21.48 -13.31
N GLY A 186 -1.95 -21.59 -14.63
CA GLY A 186 -1.86 -20.47 -15.55
C GLY A 186 -3.13 -19.61 -15.60
N ALA A 187 -3.15 -18.63 -16.51
CA ALA A 187 -4.26 -17.67 -16.62
C ALA A 187 -5.58 -18.31 -17.09
N THR A 188 -5.54 -19.50 -17.70
CA THR A 188 -6.74 -20.26 -18.09
C THR A 188 -7.09 -21.38 -17.12
N TYR A 189 -6.49 -21.37 -15.91
CA TYR A 189 -6.60 -22.40 -14.87
C TYR A 189 -6.07 -23.78 -15.28
N GLU A 190 -5.27 -23.85 -16.32
CA GLU A 190 -4.50 -25.04 -16.68
C GLU A 190 -3.41 -25.29 -15.63
N GLU A 191 -3.22 -26.54 -15.19
CA GLU A 191 -2.16 -26.89 -14.25
C GLU A 191 -0.80 -26.86 -14.97
N ILE A 192 0.08 -26.00 -14.49
CA ILE A 192 1.45 -25.81 -14.99
C ILE A 192 2.41 -26.74 -14.26
N ALA A 193 2.27 -26.82 -12.93
CA ALA A 193 3.14 -27.61 -12.08
C ALA A 193 2.45 -27.96 -10.77
N THR A 194 2.92 -29.03 -10.14
CA THR A 194 2.60 -29.38 -8.76
C THR A 194 3.91 -29.60 -8.00
N ILE A 195 4.03 -28.99 -6.83
CA ILE A 195 5.19 -29.12 -5.94
C ILE A 195 4.73 -29.51 -4.52
N GLU A 196 5.62 -30.11 -3.75
CA GLU A 196 5.39 -30.46 -2.35
C GLU A 196 6.37 -29.70 -1.45
N THR A 197 5.93 -29.34 -0.25
CA THR A 197 6.78 -28.71 0.75
C THR A 197 7.57 -29.76 1.55
N ASN A 198 8.49 -29.29 2.40
CA ASN A 198 8.96 -30.08 3.54
C ASN A 198 7.79 -30.48 4.47
N SER A 199 8.07 -31.44 5.36
CA SER A 199 7.17 -31.88 6.41
C SER A 199 7.70 -31.47 7.79
N VAL A 200 6.83 -31.00 8.69
CA VAL A 200 7.20 -30.56 10.05
C VAL A 200 6.24 -31.10 11.11
N GLU A 201 6.73 -31.28 12.33
CA GLU A 201 5.91 -31.47 13.54
C GLU A 201 5.69 -30.12 14.22
N ILE A 202 4.49 -29.87 14.73
CA ILE A 202 4.10 -28.59 15.34
C ILE A 202 3.47 -28.85 16.71
N ALA A 203 4.23 -28.54 17.77
CA ALA A 203 3.75 -28.64 19.14
C ALA A 203 2.48 -27.79 19.38
N THR A 204 1.71 -28.11 20.42
CA THR A 204 0.60 -27.26 20.87
C THR A 204 1.08 -25.82 21.12
N LYS A 205 0.31 -24.84 20.63
CA LYS A 205 0.66 -23.40 20.64
C LYS A 205 1.93 -23.04 19.85
N GLY A 206 2.49 -23.99 19.10
CA GLY A 206 3.69 -23.83 18.29
C GLY A 206 3.43 -23.28 16.90
N GLU A 207 4.51 -22.96 16.22
CA GLU A 207 4.55 -22.52 14.82
C GLU A 207 5.51 -23.41 14.03
N GLY A 208 5.07 -23.85 12.85
CA GLY A 208 5.89 -24.53 11.86
C GLY A 208 5.94 -23.75 10.56
N GLN A 209 6.95 -23.99 9.73
CA GLN A 209 7.07 -23.36 8.43
C GLN A 209 7.23 -24.40 7.33
N LEU A 210 6.31 -24.38 6.38
CA LEU A 210 6.38 -25.17 5.15
C LEU A 210 6.93 -24.31 4.03
N VAL A 211 7.89 -24.84 3.28
CA VAL A 211 8.58 -24.15 2.19
C VAL A 211 8.66 -25.08 0.98
N ALA A 212 8.40 -24.52 -0.20
CA ALA A 212 8.67 -25.16 -1.47
C ALA A 212 9.23 -24.13 -2.47
N ASP A 213 10.11 -24.59 -3.34
CA ASP A 213 10.71 -23.78 -4.40
C ASP A 213 10.27 -24.33 -5.76
N TRP A 214 9.88 -23.45 -6.67
CA TRP A 214 9.51 -23.79 -8.04
C TRP A 214 10.35 -23.00 -9.03
N LYS A 215 10.96 -23.69 -10.01
CA LYS A 215 11.63 -23.03 -11.12
C LYS A 215 10.58 -22.60 -12.15
N ALA A 216 10.36 -21.30 -12.25
CA ALA A 216 9.36 -20.70 -13.14
C ALA A 216 9.84 -20.65 -14.59
N ASP A 217 9.97 -21.81 -15.23
CA ASP A 217 10.29 -21.93 -16.67
C ASP A 217 9.03 -21.68 -17.52
N VAL A 218 8.46 -20.49 -17.33
CA VAL A 218 7.20 -20.06 -17.93
C VAL A 218 7.30 -18.61 -18.41
N ASN A 219 6.38 -18.21 -19.27
CA ASN A 219 6.32 -16.85 -19.78
C ASN A 219 5.90 -15.86 -18.68
N PRO A 220 6.27 -14.57 -18.81
CA PRO A 220 5.76 -13.53 -17.92
C PRO A 220 4.23 -13.53 -17.89
N GLY A 221 3.68 -13.29 -16.71
CA GLY A 221 2.25 -13.43 -16.51
C GLY A 221 1.80 -13.45 -15.06
N THR A 222 0.50 -13.42 -14.86
CA THR A 222 -0.17 -13.67 -13.59
C THR A 222 -0.53 -15.15 -13.48
N TYR A 223 -0.21 -15.76 -12.36
CA TYR A 223 -0.40 -17.17 -12.05
C TYR A 223 -1.16 -17.32 -10.75
N HIS A 224 -1.80 -18.48 -10.59
CA HIS A 224 -2.61 -18.78 -9.42
C HIS A 224 -2.05 -20.03 -8.71
N ALA A 225 -1.79 -19.93 -7.41
CA ALA A 225 -1.36 -21.06 -6.60
C ALA A 225 -2.51 -21.54 -5.71
N VAL A 226 -2.74 -22.85 -5.72
CA VAL A 226 -3.67 -23.53 -4.81
C VAL A 226 -2.87 -24.50 -3.96
N ALA A 227 -2.76 -24.24 -2.66
CA ALA A 227 -2.09 -25.11 -1.71
C ALA A 227 -3.11 -25.85 -0.84
N PHE A 228 -2.99 -27.17 -0.79
CA PHE A 228 -3.63 -27.98 0.23
C PHE A 228 -2.59 -28.30 1.30
N VAL A 229 -2.75 -27.69 2.47
CA VAL A 229 -1.96 -27.99 3.67
C VAL A 229 -2.61 -29.15 4.38
N TYR A 230 -1.93 -30.28 4.43
CA TYR A 230 -2.34 -31.46 5.17
C TYR A 230 -1.68 -31.43 6.54
N TYR A 231 -2.45 -31.66 7.59
CA TYR A 231 -1.93 -31.81 8.94
C TYR A 231 -2.65 -32.98 9.60
N ASP A 232 -1.92 -34.09 9.72
CA ASP A 232 -2.47 -35.40 10.09
C ASP A 232 -3.73 -35.76 9.28
N ASP A 233 -4.91 -35.79 9.89
CA ASP A 233 -6.18 -36.19 9.26
C ASP A 233 -7.01 -35.01 8.70
N GLU A 234 -6.50 -33.78 8.82
CA GLU A 234 -7.19 -32.55 8.42
C GLU A 234 -6.47 -31.82 7.28
N GLN A 235 -7.19 -30.92 6.61
CA GLN A 235 -6.62 -30.12 5.53
C GLN A 235 -7.16 -28.68 5.50
N ILE A 236 -6.30 -27.75 5.09
CA ILE A 236 -6.64 -26.35 4.80
C ILE A 236 -6.34 -26.07 3.33
N LYS A 237 -7.30 -25.45 2.64
CA LYS A 237 -7.09 -24.94 1.27
C LYS A 237 -6.69 -23.46 1.33
N LEU A 238 -5.57 -23.13 0.72
CA LEU A 238 -5.06 -21.77 0.59
C LEU A 238 -4.91 -21.42 -0.89
N GLU A 239 -5.17 -20.17 -1.24
CA GLU A 239 -5.06 -19.69 -2.61
C GLU A 239 -4.38 -18.31 -2.63
N ASP A 240 -3.52 -18.07 -3.62
CA ASP A 240 -2.92 -16.75 -3.84
C ASP A 240 -2.60 -16.53 -5.32
N ASN A 241 -2.68 -15.27 -5.76
CA ASN A 241 -2.27 -14.86 -7.11
C ASN A 241 -0.88 -14.23 -7.03
N PHE A 242 -0.02 -14.56 -7.99
CA PHE A 242 1.33 -14.02 -8.05
C PHE A 242 1.77 -13.77 -9.49
N ASN A 243 2.74 -12.88 -9.66
CA ASN A 243 3.21 -12.48 -10.99
C ASN A 243 4.61 -13.04 -11.25
N ILE A 244 4.86 -13.48 -12.48
CA ILE A 244 6.19 -13.81 -12.98
C ILE A 244 6.62 -12.73 -13.96
N GLY A 245 7.78 -12.14 -13.71
CA GLY A 245 8.29 -11.00 -14.47
C GLY A 245 7.43 -9.74 -14.36
N ASN A 246 7.55 -8.87 -15.36
CA ASN A 246 6.96 -7.53 -15.34
C ASN A 246 5.92 -7.35 -16.44
N LEU A 247 4.75 -6.82 -16.07
CA LEU A 247 3.70 -6.44 -17.00
C LEU A 247 4.20 -5.35 -17.96
N PHE A 248 4.31 -5.71 -19.24
CA PHE A 248 4.99 -4.91 -20.24
C PHE A 248 4.35 -5.03 -21.63
N VAL A 249 4.05 -3.88 -22.24
CA VAL A 249 3.66 -3.76 -23.65
C VAL A 249 4.86 -3.26 -24.45
N GLU A 250 5.28 -4.05 -25.43
CA GLU A 250 6.42 -3.75 -26.30
C GLU A 250 5.97 -2.94 -27.52
N ILE A 251 6.64 -1.81 -27.79
CA ILE A 251 6.49 -1.07 -29.05
C ILE A 251 7.48 -1.66 -30.06
N THR A 252 6.97 -2.52 -30.94
CA THR A 252 7.79 -3.29 -31.90
C THR A 252 8.18 -2.45 -33.11
N LYS A 253 7.27 -1.60 -33.61
CA LYS A 253 7.49 -0.77 -34.80
C LYS A 253 6.62 0.49 -34.75
N VAL A 254 7.14 1.58 -35.29
CA VAL A 254 6.35 2.78 -35.64
C VAL A 254 6.59 3.04 -37.12
N ALA A 255 5.51 3.15 -37.89
CA ALA A 255 5.56 3.37 -39.32
C ALA A 255 4.67 4.54 -39.72
N VAL A 256 5.08 5.27 -40.74
CA VAL A 256 4.24 6.29 -41.39
C VAL A 256 3.97 5.81 -42.80
N ASP A 257 2.70 5.64 -43.14
CA ASP A 257 2.27 5.30 -44.51
C ASP A 257 2.36 6.53 -45.43
N LYS A 258 1.91 6.43 -46.68
CA LYS A 258 1.92 7.50 -47.70
C LYS A 258 1.68 8.89 -47.07
N PHE A 259 2.69 9.74 -47.15
CA PHE A 259 2.72 11.06 -46.52
C PHE A 259 2.95 12.15 -47.57
N SER A 260 2.39 13.33 -47.33
CA SER A 260 2.75 14.55 -48.05
C SER A 260 2.68 15.72 -47.07
N LEU A 261 3.70 16.57 -47.07
CA LEU A 261 3.78 17.70 -46.16
C LEU A 261 2.57 18.63 -46.33
N GLY A 262 1.99 19.04 -45.20
CA GLY A 262 0.76 19.85 -45.16
C GLY A 262 -0.53 19.02 -45.08
N GLN A 263 -0.44 17.69 -45.08
CA GLN A 263 -1.55 16.78 -44.84
C GLN A 263 -1.51 16.16 -43.43
N VAL A 264 -2.48 15.31 -43.12
CA VAL A 264 -2.47 14.52 -41.89
C VAL A 264 -1.63 13.27 -42.09
N ALA A 265 -0.52 13.15 -41.35
CA ALA A 265 0.29 11.94 -41.30
C ALA A 265 -0.35 10.89 -40.38
N ARG A 266 -0.55 9.66 -40.88
CA ARG A 266 -1.00 8.52 -40.08
C ARG A 266 0.20 7.71 -39.62
N PHE A 267 0.35 7.59 -38.30
CA PHE A 267 1.33 6.72 -37.67
C PHE A 267 0.64 5.41 -37.28
N ASP A 268 1.15 4.30 -37.81
CA ASP A 268 0.78 2.95 -37.41
C ASP A 268 1.81 2.47 -36.37
N ILE A 269 1.38 2.35 -35.11
CA ILE A 269 2.20 1.98 -33.96
C ILE A 269 1.87 0.54 -33.59
N TYR A 270 2.82 -0.36 -33.82
CA TYR A 270 2.67 -1.79 -33.56
C TYR A 270 3.07 -2.11 -32.13
N LEU A 271 2.16 -2.76 -31.42
CA LEU A 271 2.28 -3.14 -30.02
C LEU A 271 2.25 -4.66 -29.90
N ARG A 272 3.02 -5.18 -28.94
CA ARG A 272 2.95 -6.58 -28.52
C ARG A 272 2.74 -6.66 -27.03
N ASN A 273 1.69 -7.37 -26.61
CA ASN A 273 1.49 -7.74 -25.22
C ASN A 273 2.46 -8.88 -24.88
N LYS A 274 3.33 -8.70 -23.87
CA LYS A 274 4.19 -9.80 -23.37
C LYS A 274 3.63 -10.51 -22.14
N TRP A 275 2.40 -10.18 -21.75
CA TRP A 275 1.70 -10.74 -20.60
C TRP A 275 0.73 -11.85 -21.02
N ASN A 276 0.44 -12.75 -20.09
CA ASN A 276 -0.43 -13.90 -20.29
C ASN A 276 -1.93 -13.61 -20.17
N GLU A 277 -2.31 -12.35 -19.96
CA GLU A 277 -3.69 -11.89 -19.88
C GLU A 277 -3.98 -10.82 -20.94
N GLU A 278 -5.26 -10.69 -21.30
CA GLU A 278 -5.73 -9.59 -22.15
C GLU A 278 -5.55 -8.24 -21.45
N LEU A 279 -4.97 -7.27 -22.16
CA LEU A 279 -4.88 -5.88 -21.70
C LEU A 279 -5.98 -5.07 -22.38
N LYS A 280 -6.92 -4.57 -21.56
CA LYS A 280 -8.03 -3.74 -22.02
C LYS A 280 -7.65 -2.28 -22.03
N ASP A 281 -8.30 -1.53 -22.93
CA ASP A 281 -8.19 -0.07 -23.01
C ASP A 281 -6.76 0.45 -23.19
N VAL A 282 -5.96 -0.26 -23.99
CA VAL A 282 -4.61 0.16 -24.34
C VAL A 282 -4.66 1.31 -25.34
N TYR A 283 -3.97 2.41 -25.05
CA TYR A 283 -3.89 3.56 -25.96
C TYR A 283 -2.53 4.25 -25.89
N GLY A 284 -2.22 5.04 -26.90
CA GLY A 284 -1.01 5.85 -26.98
C GLY A 284 -1.30 7.34 -26.88
N GLU A 285 -0.35 8.07 -26.32
CA GLU A 285 -0.23 9.52 -26.45
C GLU A 285 1.11 9.84 -27.10
N MET A 286 1.09 10.61 -28.18
CA MET A 286 2.29 11.03 -28.89
C MET A 286 2.45 12.54 -28.81
N THR A 287 3.59 12.97 -28.29
CA THR A 287 3.99 14.38 -28.20
C THR A 287 5.10 14.67 -29.19
N VAL A 288 4.95 15.73 -29.99
CA VAL A 288 5.93 16.16 -30.99
C VAL A 288 6.63 17.42 -30.53
N SER A 289 7.97 17.40 -30.55
CA SER A 289 8.81 18.56 -30.22
C SER A 289 9.94 18.77 -31.22
N ASP A 290 10.46 19.99 -31.30
CA ASP A 290 11.75 20.23 -31.95
C ASP A 290 12.92 19.73 -31.08
N LYS A 291 14.13 19.76 -31.65
CA LYS A 291 15.38 19.44 -30.94
C LYS A 291 15.70 20.42 -29.78
N ALA A 292 15.03 21.57 -29.70
CA ALA A 292 15.17 22.50 -28.57
C ALA A 292 14.19 22.17 -27.42
N GLY A 293 13.30 21.20 -27.59
CA GLY A 293 12.32 20.76 -26.60
C GLY A 293 11.01 21.54 -26.63
N SER A 294 10.80 22.43 -27.61
CA SER A 294 9.52 23.13 -27.77
C SER A 294 8.48 22.16 -28.31
N VAL A 295 7.40 21.97 -27.56
CA VAL A 295 6.29 21.09 -27.95
C VAL A 295 5.42 21.78 -28.98
N TYR A 296 5.21 21.13 -30.14
CA TYR A 296 4.29 21.58 -31.18
C TYR A 296 2.87 21.10 -30.92
N THR A 297 2.71 19.82 -30.61
CA THR A 297 1.40 19.19 -30.47
C THR A 297 1.49 17.89 -29.68
N THR A 298 0.35 17.48 -29.14
CA THR A 298 0.14 16.19 -28.47
C THR A 298 -1.19 15.61 -28.93
N PHE A 299 -1.20 14.33 -29.27
CA PHE A 299 -2.42 13.64 -29.71
C PHE A 299 -2.50 12.23 -29.14
N LYS A 300 -3.74 11.75 -29.00
CA LYS A 300 -4.09 10.47 -28.37
C LYS A 300 -4.69 9.52 -29.41
N THR A 301 -4.36 8.24 -29.34
CA THR A 301 -4.96 7.20 -30.19
C THR A 301 -6.33 6.78 -29.68
N ALA A 302 -7.07 6.04 -30.52
CA ALA A 302 -8.18 5.24 -30.01
C ALA A 302 -7.66 4.14 -29.06
N ASN A 303 -8.55 3.66 -28.20
CA ASN A 303 -8.29 2.51 -27.34
C ASN A 303 -8.44 1.20 -28.14
N VAL A 304 -7.58 0.22 -27.83
CA VAL A 304 -7.69 -1.15 -28.33
C VAL A 304 -7.53 -2.14 -27.17
N ASN A 305 -7.99 -3.37 -27.36
CA ASN A 305 -7.68 -4.47 -26.46
C ASN A 305 -6.57 -5.31 -27.06
N LEU A 306 -5.52 -5.59 -26.29
CA LEU A 306 -4.45 -6.49 -26.70
C LEU A 306 -4.67 -7.86 -26.07
N ALA A 307 -4.93 -8.87 -26.88
CA ALA A 307 -5.03 -10.26 -26.42
C ALA A 307 -3.75 -10.70 -25.68
N ALA A 308 -3.86 -11.76 -24.86
CA ALA A 308 -2.71 -12.39 -24.22
C ALA A 308 -1.66 -12.79 -25.27
N TYR A 309 -0.41 -12.38 -25.08
CA TYR A 309 0.68 -12.55 -26.06
C TYR A 309 0.40 -12.01 -27.48
N GLY A 310 -0.66 -11.21 -27.64
CA GLY A 310 -1.15 -10.73 -28.93
C GLY A 310 -0.36 -9.54 -29.45
N GLU A 311 -0.52 -9.30 -30.74
CA GLU A 311 -0.04 -8.10 -31.43
C GLU A 311 -1.22 -7.34 -32.01
N ASP A 312 -1.16 -6.01 -31.94
CA ASP A 312 -2.11 -5.13 -32.61
C ASP A 312 -1.45 -3.79 -32.95
N ALA A 313 -2.10 -2.97 -33.75
CA ALA A 313 -1.64 -1.64 -34.10
C ALA A 313 -2.63 -0.56 -33.64
N ILE A 314 -2.10 0.49 -33.01
CA ILE A 314 -2.84 1.71 -32.73
C ILE A 314 -2.45 2.80 -33.72
N GLN A 315 -3.41 3.66 -34.04
CA GLN A 315 -3.24 4.71 -35.02
C GLN A 315 -3.23 6.08 -34.36
N ALA A 316 -2.22 6.88 -34.73
CA ALA A 316 -2.06 8.24 -34.27
C ALA A 316 -1.99 9.19 -35.48
N TYR A 317 -2.62 10.37 -35.37
CA TYR A 317 -2.80 11.28 -36.50
C TYR A 317 -2.14 12.63 -36.19
N TRP A 318 -1.21 13.05 -37.05
CA TRP A 318 -0.51 14.33 -36.93
C TRP A 318 -0.86 15.27 -38.08
N ASP A 319 -1.56 16.38 -37.82
CA ASP A 319 -1.77 17.44 -38.82
C ASP A 319 -0.45 18.21 -39.04
N THR A 320 0.08 18.15 -40.27
CA THR A 320 1.39 18.74 -40.63
C THR A 320 1.30 20.06 -41.39
N LYS A 321 0.13 20.74 -41.40
CA LYS A 321 -0.06 22.04 -42.09
C LYS A 321 0.97 23.11 -41.73
N ASP A 322 1.31 23.21 -40.45
CA ASP A 322 2.24 24.23 -39.92
C ASP A 322 3.62 23.65 -39.59
N VAL A 323 3.94 22.47 -40.13
CA VAL A 323 5.19 21.74 -39.89
C VAL A 323 6.18 22.04 -41.00
N SER A 324 7.44 22.27 -40.65
CA SER A 324 8.53 22.49 -41.60
C SER A 324 9.32 21.20 -41.84
N ILE A 325 10.03 21.13 -42.96
CA ILE A 325 11.00 20.06 -43.22
C ILE A 325 12.09 20.12 -42.15
N GLY A 326 12.42 18.98 -41.55
CA GLY A 326 13.44 18.94 -40.49
C GLY A 326 13.34 17.74 -39.56
N LYS A 327 14.09 17.80 -38.46
CA LYS A 327 14.17 16.75 -37.44
C LYS A 327 13.33 17.10 -36.23
N TYR A 328 12.57 16.12 -35.77
CA TYR A 328 11.64 16.20 -34.66
C TYR A 328 11.87 15.05 -33.69
N ASP A 329 11.59 15.30 -32.43
CA ASP A 329 11.55 14.27 -31.39
C ASP A 329 10.08 13.95 -31.10
N LEU A 330 9.73 12.68 -31.24
CA LEU A 330 8.42 12.15 -30.89
C LEU A 330 8.55 11.36 -29.60
N ARG A 331 7.79 11.75 -28.59
CA ARG A 331 7.65 11.02 -27.34
C ARG A 331 6.33 10.26 -27.35
N LEU A 332 6.43 8.93 -27.41
CA LEU A 332 5.29 8.02 -27.41
C LEU A 332 5.15 7.39 -26.02
N VAL A 333 3.99 7.59 -25.40
CA VAL A 333 3.62 6.98 -24.11
C VAL A 333 2.43 6.05 -24.33
N ILE A 334 2.61 4.77 -24.09
CA ILE A 334 1.55 3.75 -24.15
C ILE A 334 1.00 3.54 -22.75
N TYR A 335 -0.30 3.67 -22.57
CA TYR A 335 -1.02 3.48 -21.31
C TYR A 335 -1.72 2.13 -21.33
N TYR A 336 -1.56 1.34 -20.28
CA TYR A 336 -2.18 0.02 -20.14
C TYR A 336 -2.20 -0.39 -18.65
N ALA A 337 -3.32 -0.92 -18.15
CA ALA A 337 -3.43 -1.51 -16.80
C ALA A 337 -2.80 -0.66 -15.66
N GLY A 338 -2.96 0.67 -15.69
CA GLY A 338 -2.39 1.58 -14.68
C GLY A 338 -0.86 1.74 -14.75
N LYS A 339 -0.24 1.35 -15.87
CA LYS A 339 1.18 1.50 -16.18
C LYS A 339 1.36 2.23 -17.50
N THR A 340 2.58 2.71 -17.71
CA THR A 340 3.00 3.28 -18.98
C THR A 340 4.33 2.72 -19.46
N THR A 341 4.45 2.53 -20.77
CA THR A 341 5.72 2.37 -21.49
C THR A 341 5.99 3.64 -22.27
N GLU A 342 7.15 4.26 -22.06
CA GLU A 342 7.59 5.42 -22.82
C GLU A 342 8.70 5.07 -23.80
N LYS A 343 8.65 5.63 -25.01
CA LYS A 343 9.70 5.53 -26.03
C LYS A 343 9.90 6.86 -26.74
N LEU A 344 11.16 7.26 -26.86
CA LEU A 344 11.57 8.40 -27.68
C LEU A 344 11.90 7.90 -29.09
N ILE A 345 11.40 8.63 -30.09
CA ILE A 345 11.52 8.29 -31.51
C ILE A 345 12.01 9.55 -32.21
N GLU A 346 13.08 9.43 -33.00
CA GLU A 346 13.50 10.52 -33.87
C GLU A 346 12.73 10.43 -35.19
N ALA A 347 12.20 11.55 -35.66
CA ALA A 347 11.51 11.67 -36.93
C ALA A 347 12.18 12.70 -37.84
N GLU A 348 12.45 12.32 -39.08
CA GLU A 348 12.90 13.23 -40.13
C GLU A 348 11.76 13.43 -41.14
N VAL A 349 11.22 14.64 -41.16
CA VAL A 349 10.08 15.03 -42.01
C VAL A 349 10.61 15.64 -43.30
N ASN A 350 10.26 15.03 -44.43
CA ASN A 350 10.55 15.48 -45.79
C ASN A 350 9.25 15.90 -46.50
N ILE A 351 9.30 16.21 -47.80
CA ILE A 351 8.12 16.60 -48.58
C ILE A 351 7.12 15.45 -48.71
N ASP A 352 7.61 14.22 -48.91
CA ASP A 352 6.82 13.04 -49.30
C ASP A 352 6.98 11.83 -48.37
N ASN A 353 7.81 11.95 -47.33
CA ASN A 353 7.99 10.88 -46.35
C ASN A 353 8.33 11.43 -44.96
N ILE A 354 8.02 10.63 -43.94
CA ILE A 354 8.55 10.78 -42.58
C ILE A 354 9.33 9.51 -42.27
N ARG A 355 10.63 9.65 -41.98
CA ARG A 355 11.47 8.54 -41.54
C ARG A 355 11.55 8.54 -40.03
N THR A 356 11.16 7.45 -39.41
CA THR A 356 11.24 7.27 -37.96
C THR A 356 12.36 6.30 -37.61
N SER A 357 13.22 6.66 -36.67
CA SER A 357 14.18 5.75 -36.06
C SER A 357 13.90 5.62 -34.57
N LEU A 358 13.74 4.37 -34.13
CA LEU A 358 13.65 4.04 -32.71
C LEU A 358 15.06 4.18 -32.12
N THR A 359 15.27 5.17 -31.28
CA THR A 359 16.53 5.31 -30.54
C THR A 359 16.66 4.12 -29.60
N PRO A 360 17.82 3.46 -29.48
CA PRO A 360 18.07 2.42 -28.48
C PRO A 360 18.22 3.08 -27.11
N THR A 361 17.15 3.67 -26.60
CA THR A 361 17.06 4.19 -25.23
C THR A 361 16.43 3.13 -24.34
N ALA A 362 16.86 3.10 -23.07
CA ALA A 362 16.25 2.26 -22.06
C ALA A 362 14.77 2.63 -21.94
N GLN A 363 13.88 1.65 -22.12
CA GLN A 363 12.43 1.85 -21.99
C GLN A 363 12.10 1.96 -20.51
N LEU A 364 11.44 3.06 -20.12
CA LEU A 364 11.05 3.32 -18.74
C LEU A 364 9.62 2.84 -18.54
N ILE A 365 9.44 1.88 -17.62
CA ILE A 365 8.12 1.47 -17.13
C ILE A 365 7.83 2.29 -15.87
N ALA A 366 6.76 3.07 -15.90
CA ALA A 366 6.35 3.89 -14.76
C ALA A 366 4.91 3.54 -14.33
N PRO A 367 4.63 3.49 -13.01
CA PRO A 367 3.26 3.42 -12.53
C PRO A 367 2.52 4.74 -12.85
N THR A 368 1.29 4.66 -13.34
CA THR A 368 0.48 5.86 -13.58
C THR A 368 -0.15 6.32 -12.26
N GLY A 369 0.50 7.27 -11.59
CA GLY A 369 -0.03 7.84 -10.36
C GLY A 369 0.72 9.09 -9.93
N ARG A 370 -0.03 10.12 -9.50
CA ARG A 370 0.52 11.29 -8.82
C ARG A 370 1.01 10.85 -7.43
N GLY A 371 2.20 10.26 -7.40
CA GLY A 371 2.80 9.74 -6.18
C GLY A 371 3.09 10.84 -5.15
N ARG A 372 3.27 10.44 -3.88
CA ARG A 372 3.61 11.28 -2.71
C ARG A 372 4.73 12.30 -2.99
N ASN A 373 5.62 11.98 -3.92
CA ASN A 373 6.71 12.84 -4.38
C ASN A 373 6.23 14.13 -5.07
N SER A 374 5.13 14.09 -5.83
CA SER A 374 4.56 15.30 -6.44
C SER A 374 4.02 16.28 -5.40
N MET A 375 3.52 15.77 -4.28
CA MET A 375 3.02 16.60 -3.17
C MET A 375 4.18 17.31 -2.46
N LEU A 376 5.31 16.61 -2.28
CA LEU A 376 6.56 17.20 -1.76
C LEU A 376 7.13 18.26 -2.70
N VAL A 377 7.14 18.02 -4.02
CA VAL A 377 7.61 19.00 -5.01
C VAL A 377 6.73 20.26 -5.02
N ILE A 378 5.40 20.10 -4.96
CA ILE A 378 4.47 21.23 -4.86
C ILE A 378 4.74 22.03 -3.57
N LEU A 379 4.97 21.35 -2.45
CA LEU A 379 5.24 21.99 -1.15
C LEU A 379 6.56 22.77 -1.16
N VAL A 380 7.60 22.23 -1.79
CA VAL A 380 8.89 22.92 -2.00
C VAL A 380 8.73 24.14 -2.90
N VAL A 381 7.98 24.04 -4.01
CA VAL A 381 7.72 25.18 -4.91
C VAL A 381 6.96 26.30 -4.19
N VAL A 382 5.99 25.96 -3.34
CA VAL A 382 5.26 26.93 -2.52
C VAL A 382 6.21 27.62 -1.52
N LEU A 383 7.10 26.89 -0.85
CA LEU A 383 8.09 27.46 0.07
C LEU A 383 9.08 28.40 -0.64
N ILE A 384 9.52 28.04 -1.84
CA ILE A 384 10.38 28.89 -2.67
C ILE A 384 9.64 30.17 -3.07
N ALA A 385 8.39 30.07 -3.50
CA ALA A 385 7.58 31.24 -3.86
C ALA A 385 7.35 32.18 -2.66
N ILE A 386 7.13 31.63 -1.46
CA ILE A 386 7.03 32.41 -0.21
C ILE A 386 8.35 33.14 0.08
N ASN A 387 9.50 32.45 -0.03
CA ASN A 387 10.82 33.04 0.20
C ASN A 387 11.16 34.15 -0.81
N ILE A 388 10.87 33.93 -2.10
CA ILE A 388 11.06 34.94 -3.14
C ILE A 388 10.13 36.14 -2.90
N GLY A 389 8.89 35.89 -2.51
CA GLY A 389 7.93 36.93 -2.12
C GLY A 389 8.42 37.79 -0.95
N TRP A 390 8.99 37.17 0.08
CA TRP A 390 9.63 37.85 1.21
C TRP A 390 10.85 38.67 0.76
N PHE A 391 11.74 38.09 -0.04
CA PHE A 391 12.93 38.76 -0.51
C PHE A 391 12.60 40.02 -1.35
N ALA A 392 11.64 39.92 -2.27
CA ALA A 392 11.17 41.04 -3.07
C ALA A 392 10.48 42.12 -2.22
N TYR A 393 9.76 41.73 -1.17
CA TYR A 393 9.09 42.64 -0.25
C TYR A 393 10.10 43.43 0.60
N PHE A 394 11.08 42.77 1.23
CA PHE A 394 12.12 43.43 2.02
C PHE A 394 13.03 44.32 1.18
N LYS A 395 13.34 43.92 -0.06
CA LYS A 395 14.10 44.77 -1.01
C LYS A 395 13.37 46.05 -1.39
N ARG A 396 12.02 46.03 -1.46
CA ARG A 396 11.21 47.24 -1.68
C ARG A 396 11.04 48.10 -0.43
N SER A 397 11.10 47.51 0.77
CA SER A 397 11.00 48.25 2.04
C SER A 397 12.28 49.01 2.41
N ARG A 398 13.44 48.61 1.89
CA ARG A 398 14.73 49.31 2.07
C ARG A 398 14.98 50.47 1.10
N LYS A 399 14.07 50.71 0.14
CA LYS A 399 14.13 51.83 -0.82
C LYS A 399 13.13 52.97 -0.51
N LYS A 400 12.62 53.01 0.72
CA LYS A 400 11.85 54.15 1.24
C LYS A 400 12.53 54.71 2.47
#